data_AF-A0A6N9NJX9-F1
#
_entry.id   AF-A0A6N9NJX9-F1
#
_cell.length_a   1.000
_cell.length_b   1.000
_cell.length_c   1.000
_cell.angle_alpha   90.00
_cell.angle_beta   90.00
_cell.angle_gamma   90.00
#
_symmetry.space_group_name_H-M   'P 1'
#
loop_
_entity.id
_entity.type
_entity.pdbx_description
1 polymer ?
#
loop_
_entity_poly.entity_id
_entity_poly.type
_entity_poly.pdbx_seq_one_letter_code
_entity_poly.pdbx_strand_id
1 'polypeptide(L)'
;MDANRVKIKEDLLSDKIDYSEAFELLKRLPKPWHSKEWKKKREQFIKSNCEQCGINKAYKPMYVQHLVQPPKFKDIRNTLFEQKFEQHCSKEDINFSQPTITDEEYKKYLKKHVEIREVCPNCLKQSISVRKTMKPKYRCSGCWSEFNEPETIEYIPDLQMRPNEDDVRERLNIKASNQRYYDLKQKLWNSWEQDLGKLALVISMEHSETYYDLVNAVTFCKTCAATMDRANRLLCYSCKENYFDYRLYSVCYQCHLEGNSECNPFASIVYRGEYFNQFGGIDEGQLS
;
A
#
# COMPACT_ATOMS: atom_id res chain seq x y z
N MET A 1 -19.61 -20.33 3.69
CA MET A 1 -20.21 -18.98 3.50
C MET A 1 -21.76 -19.02 3.60
N ASP A 2 -22.48 -17.89 3.73
CA ASP A 2 -23.98 -17.84 3.64
C ASP A 2 -24.45 -18.08 2.19
N ALA A 3 -25.56 -18.80 2.02
CA ALA A 3 -26.11 -19.21 0.72
C ALA A 3 -26.29 -18.05 -0.29
N ASN A 4 -26.64 -16.84 0.17
CA ASN A 4 -26.77 -15.68 -0.69
C ASN A 4 -25.44 -15.25 -1.29
N ARG A 5 -24.35 -15.29 -0.51
CA ARG A 5 -23.01 -14.95 -1.01
C ARG A 5 -22.48 -16.01 -1.96
N VAL A 6 -22.78 -17.29 -1.71
CA VAL A 6 -22.46 -18.39 -2.63
C VAL A 6 -23.14 -18.15 -3.98
N LYS A 7 -24.45 -17.87 -3.96
CA LYS A 7 -25.20 -17.55 -5.17
C LYS A 7 -24.62 -16.35 -5.93
N ILE A 8 -24.28 -15.26 -5.24
CA ILE A 8 -23.64 -14.10 -5.89
C ILE A 8 -22.31 -14.50 -6.54
N LYS A 9 -21.50 -15.34 -5.88
CA LYS A 9 -20.22 -15.85 -6.45
C LYS A 9 -20.48 -16.65 -7.72
N GLU A 10 -21.45 -17.56 -7.69
CA GLU A 10 -21.81 -18.41 -8.83
C GLU A 10 -22.37 -17.59 -10.01
N ASP A 11 -23.26 -16.64 -9.73
CA ASP A 11 -23.83 -15.77 -10.75
C ASP A 11 -22.75 -14.84 -11.38
N LEU A 12 -21.78 -14.37 -10.58
CA LEU A 12 -20.61 -13.63 -11.09
C LEU A 12 -19.69 -14.51 -11.93
N LEU A 13 -19.39 -15.73 -11.48
CA LEU A 13 -18.53 -16.66 -12.22
C LEU A 13 -19.14 -17.08 -13.55
N SER A 14 -20.47 -17.25 -13.59
CA SER A 14 -21.25 -17.62 -14.79
C SER A 14 -21.65 -16.44 -15.67
N ASP A 15 -21.12 -15.24 -15.42
CA ASP A 15 -21.38 -14.01 -16.20
C ASP A 15 -22.86 -13.60 -16.30
N LYS A 16 -23.68 -14.03 -15.32
CA LYS A 16 -25.07 -13.57 -15.21
C LYS A 16 -25.20 -12.17 -14.64
N ILE A 17 -24.22 -11.77 -13.82
CA ILE A 17 -24.08 -10.44 -13.23
C ILE A 17 -22.64 -9.98 -13.42
N ASP A 18 -22.43 -8.67 -13.59
CA ASP A 18 -21.08 -8.10 -13.62
C ASP A 18 -20.52 -7.87 -12.20
N TYR A 19 -19.25 -7.51 -12.10
CA TYR A 19 -18.61 -7.30 -10.79
C TYR A 19 -19.19 -6.09 -10.02
N SER A 20 -19.72 -5.09 -10.73
CA SER A 20 -20.30 -3.89 -10.11
C SER A 20 -21.64 -4.23 -9.45
N GLU A 21 -22.48 -4.97 -10.16
CA GLU A 21 -23.74 -5.51 -9.64
C GLU A 21 -23.48 -6.45 -8.46
N ALA A 22 -22.56 -7.39 -8.60
CA ALA A 22 -22.17 -8.30 -7.51
C ALA A 22 -21.71 -7.54 -6.26
N PHE A 23 -20.93 -6.46 -6.43
CA PHE A 23 -20.46 -5.62 -5.34
C PHE A 23 -21.62 -4.93 -4.60
N GLU A 24 -22.60 -4.40 -5.33
CA GLU A 24 -23.80 -3.78 -4.74
C GLU A 24 -24.68 -4.80 -4.01
N LEU A 25 -24.83 -6.01 -4.55
CA LEU A 25 -25.54 -7.10 -3.87
C LEU A 25 -24.84 -7.47 -2.55
N LEU A 26 -23.51 -7.59 -2.55
CA LEU A 26 -22.72 -7.92 -1.36
C LEU A 26 -22.80 -6.86 -0.26
N LYS A 27 -22.90 -5.57 -0.62
CA LYS A 27 -23.06 -4.46 0.35
C LYS A 27 -24.40 -4.51 1.09
N ARG A 28 -25.45 -4.99 0.44
CA ARG A 28 -26.81 -5.09 1.01
C ARG A 28 -26.92 -6.24 2.00
N LEU A 29 -26.05 -7.24 1.90
CA LEU A 29 -26.04 -8.36 2.83
C LEU A 29 -25.53 -7.94 4.21
N PRO A 30 -26.07 -8.54 5.28
CA PRO A 30 -25.53 -8.32 6.61
C PRO A 30 -24.07 -8.75 6.68
N LYS A 31 -23.34 -8.13 7.60
CA LYS A 31 -21.97 -8.52 7.94
C LYS A 31 -21.95 -9.99 8.36
N PRO A 32 -21.01 -10.82 7.85
CA PRO A 32 -21.03 -12.26 8.12
C PRO A 32 -21.01 -12.60 9.62
N TRP A 33 -20.27 -11.82 10.43
CA TRP A 33 -20.19 -12.03 11.88
C TRP A 33 -21.46 -11.65 12.67
N HIS A 34 -22.47 -11.07 12.01
CA HIS A 34 -23.79 -10.88 12.62
C HIS A 34 -24.67 -12.13 12.52
N SER A 35 -24.31 -13.12 11.69
CA SER A 35 -25.10 -14.33 11.49
C SER A 35 -25.15 -15.20 12.75
N LYS A 36 -26.26 -15.93 12.94
CA LYS A 36 -26.40 -16.88 14.06
C LYS A 36 -25.38 -18.01 13.96
N GLU A 37 -25.13 -18.49 12.75
CA GLU A 37 -24.14 -19.53 12.46
C GLU A 37 -22.73 -19.13 12.87
N TRP A 38 -22.32 -17.90 12.52
CA TRP A 38 -20.99 -17.41 12.88
C TRP A 38 -20.86 -17.23 14.38
N LYS A 39 -21.89 -16.71 15.07
CA LYS A 39 -21.89 -16.62 16.54
C LYS A 39 -21.73 -17.99 17.19
N LYS A 40 -22.44 -19.01 16.69
CA LYS A 40 -22.31 -20.40 17.16
C LYS A 40 -20.91 -20.95 16.90
N LYS A 41 -20.36 -20.78 15.69
CA LYS A 41 -18.97 -21.18 15.36
C LYS A 41 -17.96 -20.50 16.29
N ARG A 42 -18.11 -19.19 16.50
CA ARG A 42 -17.25 -18.41 17.41
C ARG A 42 -17.31 -18.93 18.84
N GLU A 43 -18.49 -19.22 19.37
CA GLU A 43 -18.67 -19.75 20.73
C GLU A 43 -18.01 -21.13 20.89
N GLN A 44 -18.09 -21.97 19.85
CA GLN A 44 -17.42 -23.28 19.83
C GLN A 44 -15.90 -23.16 19.69
N PHE A 45 -15.42 -22.13 18.97
CA PHE A 45 -14.00 -21.91 18.71
C PHE A 45 -13.24 -21.36 19.92
N ILE A 46 -13.87 -20.46 20.70
CA ILE A 46 -13.22 -19.80 21.83
C ILE A 46 -12.83 -20.82 22.91
N LYS A 47 -11.52 -20.91 23.15
CA LYS A 47 -10.93 -21.75 24.19
C LYS A 47 -11.08 -21.13 25.59
N SER A 48 -10.86 -21.95 26.62
CA SER A 48 -10.88 -21.51 28.02
C SER A 48 -9.65 -20.70 28.43
N ASN A 49 -8.56 -20.79 27.69
CA ASN A 49 -7.29 -20.12 27.97
C ASN A 49 -6.79 -19.36 26.73
N CYS A 50 -6.05 -18.29 26.97
CA CYS A 50 -5.33 -17.56 25.92
C CYS A 50 -4.21 -18.44 25.35
N GLU A 51 -4.18 -18.61 24.03
CA GLU A 51 -3.16 -19.43 23.36
C GLU A 51 -1.77 -18.79 23.36
N GLN A 52 -1.68 -17.48 23.62
CA GLN A 52 -0.41 -16.78 23.68
C GLN A 52 0.20 -16.74 25.10
N CYS A 53 -0.59 -16.40 26.11
CA CYS A 53 -0.09 -16.20 27.48
C CYS A 53 -0.65 -17.18 28.51
N GLY A 54 -1.50 -18.13 28.11
CA GLY A 54 -2.05 -19.15 29.00
C GLY A 54 -3.13 -18.67 29.99
N ILE A 55 -3.38 -17.36 30.11
CA ILE A 55 -4.35 -16.84 31.09
C ILE A 55 -5.76 -17.40 30.86
N ASN A 56 -6.42 -17.80 31.94
CA ASN A 56 -7.76 -18.38 31.90
C ASN A 56 -8.86 -17.33 31.72
N LYS A 57 -9.96 -17.72 31.05
CA LYS A 57 -11.15 -16.89 30.82
C LYS A 57 -11.81 -16.36 32.10
N ALA A 58 -11.59 -17.02 33.24
CA ALA A 58 -12.04 -16.56 34.56
C ALA A 58 -11.39 -15.21 34.96
N TYR A 59 -10.18 -14.93 34.47
CA TYR A 59 -9.43 -13.71 34.79
C TYR A 59 -9.53 -12.64 33.72
N LYS A 60 -9.64 -13.02 32.43
CA LYS A 60 -9.73 -12.07 31.30
C LYS A 60 -10.69 -12.56 30.21
N PRO A 61 -11.45 -11.67 29.55
CA PRO A 61 -12.26 -12.06 28.40
C PRO A 61 -11.40 -12.59 27.25
N MET A 62 -11.90 -13.64 26.58
CA MET A 62 -11.29 -14.28 25.42
C MET A 62 -11.93 -13.78 24.12
N TYR A 63 -11.10 -13.63 23.09
CA TYR A 63 -11.45 -13.15 21.77
C TYR A 63 -10.94 -14.13 20.72
N VAL A 64 -11.69 -14.26 19.63
CA VAL A 64 -11.18 -14.86 18.40
C VAL A 64 -10.35 -13.79 17.71
N GLN A 65 -9.07 -14.08 17.51
CA GLN A 65 -8.12 -13.22 16.82
C GLN A 65 -7.75 -13.89 15.50
N HIS A 66 -7.99 -13.21 14.38
CA HIS A 66 -7.50 -13.66 13.09
C HIS A 66 -6.03 -13.28 12.95
N LEU A 67 -5.19 -14.25 12.64
CA LEU A 67 -3.77 -14.04 12.34
C LEU A 67 -3.56 -13.55 10.91
N VAL A 68 -4.50 -13.85 10.01
CA VAL A 68 -4.49 -13.39 8.62
C VAL A 68 -5.74 -12.55 8.38
N GLN A 69 -5.54 -11.30 7.99
CA GLN A 69 -6.63 -10.41 7.61
C GLN A 69 -6.91 -10.54 6.11
N PRO A 70 -8.17 -10.49 5.66
CA PRO A 70 -8.48 -10.39 4.24
C PRO A 70 -7.82 -9.13 3.64
N PRO A 71 -7.15 -9.24 2.47
CA PRO A 71 -6.62 -8.08 1.78
C PRO A 71 -7.75 -7.16 1.33
N LYS A 72 -7.47 -5.86 1.20
CA LYS A 72 -8.48 -4.93 0.67
C LYS A 72 -8.67 -5.21 -0.81
N PHE A 73 -9.91 -5.13 -1.28
CA PHE A 73 -10.25 -5.30 -2.70
C PHE A 73 -9.38 -4.45 -3.64
N LYS A 74 -9.10 -3.19 -3.27
CA LYS A 74 -8.22 -2.30 -4.05
C LYS A 74 -6.81 -2.87 -4.19
N ASP A 75 -6.27 -3.47 -3.13
CA ASP A 75 -4.92 -4.01 -3.11
C ASP A 75 -4.85 -5.25 -4.01
N ILE A 76 -5.84 -6.16 -3.92
CA ILE A 76 -5.97 -7.32 -4.81
C ILE A 76 -6.03 -6.87 -6.29
N ARG A 77 -6.94 -5.94 -6.61
CA ARG A 77 -7.11 -5.44 -7.98
C ARG A 77 -5.85 -4.76 -8.52
N ASN A 78 -5.15 -3.99 -7.68
CA ASN A 78 -3.90 -3.36 -8.06
C ASN A 78 -2.81 -4.40 -8.33
N THR A 79 -2.64 -5.39 -7.46
CA THR A 79 -1.65 -6.47 -7.67
C THR A 79 -1.92 -7.23 -8.97
N LEU A 80 -3.17 -7.63 -9.23
CA LEU A 80 -3.55 -8.30 -10.48
C LEU A 80 -3.26 -7.42 -11.70
N PHE A 81 -3.53 -6.12 -11.60
CA PHE A 81 -3.27 -5.19 -12.67
C PHE A 81 -1.77 -5.03 -12.95
N GLU A 82 -0.94 -4.84 -11.93
CA GLU A 82 0.51 -4.71 -12.12
C GLU A 82 1.09 -5.98 -12.76
N GLN A 83 0.69 -7.17 -12.29
CA GLN A 83 1.10 -8.45 -12.89
C GLN A 83 0.69 -8.54 -14.37
N LYS A 84 -0.57 -8.25 -14.68
CA LYS A 84 -1.08 -8.28 -16.07
C LYS A 84 -0.41 -7.22 -16.95
N PHE A 85 -0.12 -6.05 -16.39
CA PHE A 85 0.56 -4.94 -17.07
C PHE A 85 2.01 -5.27 -17.40
N GLU A 86 2.77 -5.84 -16.45
CA GLU A 86 4.15 -6.31 -16.66
C GLU A 86 4.20 -7.40 -17.74
N GLN A 87 3.29 -8.38 -17.67
CA GLN A 87 3.17 -9.42 -18.69
C GLN A 87 2.86 -8.84 -20.07
N HIS A 88 1.96 -7.86 -20.15
CA HIS A 88 1.63 -7.20 -21.42
C HIS A 88 2.84 -6.44 -21.98
N CYS A 89 3.52 -5.64 -21.16
CA CYS A 89 4.71 -4.91 -21.61
C CYS A 89 5.81 -5.85 -22.09
N SER A 90 6.01 -6.99 -21.41
CA SER A 90 6.98 -8.00 -21.82
C SER A 90 6.60 -8.71 -23.12
N LYS A 91 5.31 -9.03 -23.33
CA LYS A 91 4.83 -9.73 -24.54
C LYS A 91 4.85 -8.84 -25.78
N GLU A 92 4.51 -7.57 -25.62
CA GLU A 92 4.43 -6.58 -26.70
C GLU A 92 5.76 -5.84 -26.93
N ASP A 93 6.83 -6.22 -26.23
CA ASP A 93 8.16 -5.56 -26.25
C ASP A 93 8.07 -4.03 -26.07
N ILE A 94 7.22 -3.59 -25.14
CA ILE A 94 6.98 -2.17 -24.90
C ILE A 94 8.15 -1.59 -24.13
N ASN A 95 8.91 -0.74 -24.81
CA ASN A 95 9.99 0.02 -24.21
C ASN A 95 9.57 1.48 -23.96
N PHE A 96 9.68 1.92 -22.71
CA PHE A 96 9.48 3.32 -22.31
C PHE A 96 10.77 4.15 -22.42
N SER A 97 11.58 3.88 -23.44
CA SER A 97 12.84 4.60 -23.65
C SER A 97 12.57 6.09 -23.76
N GLN A 98 13.52 6.86 -23.25
CA GLN A 98 13.44 8.32 -23.25
C GLN A 98 13.33 8.82 -24.70
N PRO A 99 12.24 9.48 -25.09
CA PRO A 99 12.16 10.08 -26.40
C PRO A 99 13.21 11.19 -26.51
N THR A 100 13.70 11.45 -27.72
CA THR A 100 14.57 12.61 -27.97
C THR A 100 13.71 13.84 -28.20
N ILE A 101 13.74 14.78 -27.26
CA ILE A 101 13.09 16.09 -27.40
C ILE A 101 13.79 16.91 -28.49
N THR A 102 13.03 17.43 -29.45
CA THR A 102 13.60 18.24 -30.55
C THR A 102 13.97 19.65 -30.09
N ASP A 103 14.81 20.33 -30.88
CA ASP A 103 15.19 21.71 -30.62
C ASP A 103 13.98 22.66 -30.61
N GLU A 104 13.02 22.43 -31.50
CA GLU A 104 11.79 23.21 -31.55
C GLU A 104 10.94 23.01 -30.30
N GLU A 105 10.81 21.77 -29.81
CA GLU A 105 10.08 21.43 -28.60
C GLU A 105 10.74 22.06 -27.37
N TYR A 106 12.07 21.97 -27.27
CA TYR A 106 12.86 22.61 -26.22
C TYR A 106 12.68 24.13 -26.21
N LYS A 107 12.86 24.80 -27.35
CA LYS A 107 12.70 26.26 -27.47
C LYS A 107 11.27 26.71 -27.15
N LYS A 108 10.27 25.96 -27.64
CA LYS A 108 8.85 26.22 -27.35
C LYS A 108 8.55 26.06 -25.86
N TYR A 109 9.14 25.07 -25.21
CA TYR A 109 9.00 24.85 -23.77
C TYR A 109 9.58 26.02 -22.97
N LEU A 110 10.84 26.41 -23.23
CA LEU A 110 11.48 27.52 -22.51
C LEU A 110 10.69 28.82 -22.64
N LYS A 111 10.25 29.17 -23.86
CA LYS A 111 9.47 30.40 -24.09
C LYS A 111 8.19 30.48 -23.24
N LYS A 112 7.61 29.32 -22.90
CA LYS A 112 6.35 29.24 -22.15
C LYS A 112 6.57 29.13 -20.63
N HIS A 113 7.65 28.52 -20.19
CA HIS A 113 7.82 28.09 -18.79
C HIS A 113 8.96 28.80 -18.05
N VAL A 114 9.79 29.62 -18.71
CA VAL A 114 10.82 30.41 -18.06
C VAL A 114 10.22 31.64 -17.39
N GLU A 115 10.59 31.85 -16.14
CA GLU A 115 10.25 33.02 -15.34
C GLU A 115 11.52 33.66 -14.76
N ILE A 116 11.48 34.98 -14.55
CA ILE A 116 12.53 35.69 -13.82
C ILE A 116 12.25 35.63 -12.33
N ARG A 117 13.21 35.17 -11.54
CA ARG A 117 13.12 35.04 -10.07
C ARG A 117 14.24 35.81 -9.38
N GLU A 118 13.87 36.52 -8.31
CA GLU A 118 14.83 37.17 -7.41
C GLU A 118 15.58 36.11 -6.57
N VAL A 119 16.90 36.26 -6.44
CA VAL A 119 17.78 35.38 -5.68
C VAL A 119 18.77 36.16 -4.82
N CYS A 120 19.36 35.47 -3.85
CA CYS A 120 20.43 36.04 -3.05
C CYS A 120 21.69 36.26 -3.91
N PRO A 121 22.30 37.45 -3.93
CA PRO A 121 23.52 37.71 -4.71
C PRO A 121 24.75 36.93 -4.20
N ASN A 122 24.74 36.43 -2.96
CA ASN A 122 25.87 35.70 -2.40
C ASN A 122 25.82 34.18 -2.70
N CYS A 123 24.64 33.56 -2.66
CA CYS A 123 24.52 32.10 -2.82
C CYS A 123 23.53 31.66 -3.90
N LEU A 124 22.92 32.61 -4.62
CA LEU A 124 21.97 32.41 -5.72
C LEU A 124 20.76 31.52 -5.37
N LYS A 125 20.44 31.38 -4.09
CA LYS A 125 19.23 30.70 -3.60
C LYS A 125 18.03 31.65 -3.66
N GLN A 126 16.86 31.10 -3.99
CA GLN A 126 15.58 31.82 -4.04
C GLN A 126 14.97 32.09 -2.66
N SER A 127 15.53 31.51 -1.61
CA SER A 127 15.08 31.70 -0.23
C SER A 127 15.51 33.06 0.30
N ILE A 128 14.87 34.12 -0.17
CA ILE A 128 15.07 35.50 0.29
C ILE A 128 13.83 36.00 1.04
N SER A 129 14.05 36.80 2.07
CA SER A 129 13.00 37.43 2.87
C SER A 129 13.11 38.95 2.75
N VAL A 130 11.96 39.62 2.64
CA VAL A 130 11.87 41.08 2.53
C VAL A 130 11.60 41.68 3.92
N ARG A 131 12.51 42.53 4.40
CA ARG A 131 12.40 43.25 5.68
C ARG A 131 11.75 44.61 5.43
N LYS A 132 10.66 44.90 6.17
CA LYS A 132 9.87 46.13 5.98
C LYS A 132 10.51 47.39 6.57
N THR A 133 11.21 47.26 7.71
CA THR A 133 11.71 48.40 8.50
C THR A 133 13.22 48.47 8.62
N MET A 134 13.94 47.38 8.32
CA MET A 134 15.39 47.28 8.50
C MET A 134 16.14 47.41 7.17
N LYS A 135 17.34 48.01 7.22
CA LYS A 135 18.29 48.02 6.11
C LYS A 135 19.48 47.11 6.45
N PRO A 136 19.98 46.29 5.50
CA PRO A 136 19.52 46.13 4.11
C PRO A 136 18.10 45.54 3.92
N LYS A 137 17.40 45.88 2.83
CA LYS A 137 15.98 45.50 2.63
C LYS A 137 15.74 43.97 2.58
N TYR A 138 16.70 43.19 2.09
CA TYR A 138 16.55 41.75 1.92
C TYR A 138 17.52 40.97 2.82
N ARG A 139 17.12 39.74 3.16
CA ARG A 139 17.96 38.77 3.88
C ARG A 139 17.75 37.37 3.30
N CYS A 140 18.83 36.65 3.00
CA CYS A 140 18.77 35.27 2.55
C CYS A 140 18.58 34.31 3.73
N SER A 141 17.64 33.38 3.64
CA SER A 141 17.42 32.32 4.64
C SER A 141 18.43 31.17 4.53
N GLY A 142 19.17 31.09 3.42
CA GLY A 142 20.13 30.02 3.17
C GLY A 142 21.54 30.32 3.70
N CYS A 143 22.10 31.49 3.35
CA CYS A 143 23.46 31.89 3.77
C CYS A 143 23.47 33.07 4.76
N TRP A 144 22.29 33.55 5.18
CA TRP A 144 22.13 34.65 6.14
C TRP A 144 22.66 36.03 5.72
N SER A 145 23.18 36.17 4.50
CA SER A 145 23.63 37.45 3.96
C SER A 145 22.50 38.47 3.84
N GLU A 146 22.82 39.73 4.12
CA GLU A 146 21.92 40.88 4.03
C GLU A 146 22.33 41.77 2.86
N PHE A 147 21.35 42.19 2.04
CA PHE A 147 21.61 42.95 0.80
C PHE A 147 20.44 43.87 0.46
N ASN A 148 20.71 44.94 -0.30
CA ASN A 148 19.71 45.95 -0.63
C ASN A 148 18.88 45.58 -1.86
N GLU A 149 19.50 44.92 -2.84
CA GLU A 149 18.88 44.52 -4.10
C GLU A 149 19.19 43.04 -4.35
N PRO A 150 18.16 42.21 -4.61
CA PRO A 150 18.38 40.83 -5.03
C PRO A 150 18.94 40.81 -6.45
N GLU A 151 19.65 39.75 -6.78
CA GLU A 151 19.99 39.43 -8.16
C GLU A 151 18.80 38.72 -8.82
N THR A 152 18.69 38.77 -10.16
CA THR A 152 17.64 38.07 -10.89
C THR A 152 18.23 36.96 -11.75
N ILE A 153 17.54 35.82 -11.80
CA ILE A 153 17.91 34.69 -12.65
C ILE A 153 16.69 34.17 -13.41
N GLU A 154 16.94 33.53 -14.54
CA GLU A 154 15.94 32.68 -15.20
C GLU A 154 15.73 31.38 -14.42
N TYR A 155 14.48 30.94 -14.35
CA TYR A 155 14.08 29.75 -13.62
C TYR A 155 12.88 29.07 -14.29
N ILE A 156 12.82 27.74 -14.22
CA ILE A 156 11.73 26.92 -14.76
C ILE A 156 10.99 26.28 -13.57
N PRO A 157 9.84 26.84 -13.12
CA PRO A 157 9.15 26.37 -11.92
C PRO A 157 8.72 24.91 -11.99
N ASP A 158 8.21 24.47 -13.14
CA ASP A 158 7.70 23.10 -13.34
C ASP A 158 8.79 22.02 -13.29
N LEU A 159 10.06 22.42 -13.46
CA LEU A 159 11.23 21.57 -13.34
C LEU A 159 12.06 21.85 -12.09
N GLN A 160 11.71 22.91 -11.34
CA GLN A 160 12.40 23.37 -10.14
C GLN A 160 13.91 23.59 -10.34
N MET A 161 14.29 24.20 -11.46
CA MET A 161 15.70 24.35 -11.86
C MET A 161 15.92 25.60 -12.73
N ARG A 162 17.19 25.97 -12.93
CA ARG A 162 17.57 27.01 -13.89
C ARG A 162 17.60 26.42 -15.31
N PRO A 163 17.42 27.24 -16.36
CA PRO A 163 17.60 26.79 -17.73
C PRO A 163 19.06 26.35 -17.96
N ASN A 164 19.26 25.05 -18.07
CA ASN A 164 20.45 24.42 -18.62
C ASN A 164 19.94 23.46 -19.71
N GLU A 165 20.49 23.53 -20.92
CA GLU A 165 19.96 22.79 -22.06
C GLU A 165 19.93 21.27 -21.81
N ASP A 166 21.05 20.69 -21.41
CA ASP A 166 21.18 19.25 -21.20
C ASP A 166 20.23 18.78 -20.08
N ASP A 167 20.27 19.45 -18.93
CA ASP A 167 19.44 19.07 -17.79
C ASP A 167 17.93 19.24 -18.09
N VAL A 168 17.55 20.32 -18.79
CA VAL A 168 16.14 20.56 -19.16
C VAL A 168 15.67 19.51 -20.16
N ARG A 169 16.48 19.18 -21.16
CA ARG A 169 16.15 18.12 -22.12
C ARG A 169 16.01 16.77 -21.43
N GLU A 170 16.93 16.41 -20.54
CA GLU A 170 16.84 15.17 -19.76
C GLU A 170 15.53 15.12 -18.95
N ARG A 171 15.19 16.21 -18.26
CA ARG A 171 13.95 16.28 -17.48
C ARG A 171 12.70 16.19 -18.35
N LEU A 172 12.70 16.81 -19.53
CA LEU A 172 11.62 16.71 -20.49
C LEU A 172 11.48 15.29 -21.06
N ASN A 173 12.61 14.62 -21.36
CA ASN A 173 12.64 13.23 -21.80
C ASN A 173 12.04 12.30 -20.73
N ILE A 174 12.43 12.47 -19.46
CA ILE A 174 11.88 11.71 -18.32
C ILE A 174 10.38 11.97 -18.18
N LYS A 175 9.94 13.24 -18.24
CA LYS A 175 8.51 13.58 -18.18
C LYS A 175 7.72 12.93 -19.32
N ALA A 176 8.24 12.97 -20.54
CA ALA A 176 7.60 12.38 -21.71
C ALA A 176 7.53 10.85 -21.64
N SER A 177 8.60 10.19 -21.17
CA SER A 177 8.62 8.74 -20.92
C SER A 177 7.60 8.35 -19.84
N ASN A 178 7.58 9.06 -18.70
CA ASN A 178 6.60 8.84 -17.63
C ASN A 178 5.16 9.07 -18.13
N GLN A 179 4.92 10.11 -18.93
CA GLN A 179 3.60 10.37 -19.49
C GLN A 179 3.13 9.19 -20.37
N ARG A 180 3.98 8.68 -21.26
CA ARG A 180 3.66 7.50 -22.08
C ARG A 180 3.34 6.27 -21.23
N TYR A 181 4.13 6.05 -20.18
CA TYR A 181 3.89 4.99 -19.20
C TYR A 181 2.50 5.12 -18.56
N TYR A 182 2.18 6.30 -18.02
CA TYR A 182 0.89 6.53 -17.38
C TYR A 182 -0.29 6.48 -18.35
N ASP A 183 -0.13 6.99 -19.57
CA ASP A 183 -1.18 6.95 -20.61
C ASP A 183 -1.51 5.51 -20.99
N LEU A 184 -0.49 4.68 -21.22
CA LEU A 184 -0.68 3.26 -21.51
C LEU A 184 -1.32 2.55 -20.30
N LYS A 185 -0.79 2.79 -19.09
CA LYS A 185 -1.30 2.20 -17.86
C LYS A 185 -2.79 2.54 -17.65
N GLN A 186 -3.18 3.79 -17.85
CA GLN A 186 -4.57 4.24 -17.74
C GLN A 186 -5.45 3.60 -18.83
N LYS A 187 -4.98 3.54 -20.08
CA LYS A 187 -5.70 2.90 -21.18
C LYS A 187 -5.97 1.42 -20.88
N LEU A 188 -4.94 0.70 -20.44
CA LEU A 188 -5.04 -0.73 -20.13
C LEU A 188 -5.92 -0.97 -18.89
N TRP A 189 -5.79 -0.14 -17.86
CA TRP A 189 -6.63 -0.19 -16.66
C TRP A 189 -8.12 -0.11 -17.02
N ASN A 190 -8.48 0.86 -17.86
CA ASN A 190 -9.86 1.03 -18.30
C ASN A 190 -10.31 -0.16 -19.17
N SER A 191 -9.44 -0.68 -20.03
CA SER A 191 -9.78 -1.81 -20.91
C SER A 191 -9.96 -3.13 -20.16
N TRP A 192 -9.25 -3.33 -19.05
CA TRP A 192 -9.29 -4.57 -18.26
C TRP A 192 -10.15 -4.43 -17.00
N GLU A 193 -10.88 -3.33 -16.85
CA GLU A 193 -11.57 -3.02 -15.60
C GLU A 193 -12.55 -4.12 -15.17
N GLN A 194 -13.36 -4.62 -16.10
CA GLN A 194 -14.38 -5.63 -15.80
C GLN A 194 -13.76 -6.96 -15.40
N ASP A 195 -12.78 -7.46 -16.17
CA ASP A 195 -12.08 -8.71 -15.88
C ASP A 195 -11.34 -8.65 -14.54
N LEU A 196 -10.57 -7.57 -14.31
CA LEU A 196 -9.84 -7.38 -13.06
C LEU A 196 -10.78 -7.21 -11.87
N GLY A 197 -11.90 -6.51 -12.07
CA GLY A 197 -12.95 -6.36 -11.07
C GLY A 197 -13.56 -7.71 -10.68
N LYS A 198 -13.91 -8.55 -11.67
CA LYS A 198 -14.44 -9.90 -11.46
C LYS A 198 -13.45 -10.77 -10.70
N LEU A 199 -12.20 -10.88 -11.17
CA LEU A 199 -11.15 -11.67 -10.53
C LEU A 199 -10.88 -11.21 -9.10
N ALA A 200 -10.68 -9.90 -8.89
CA ALA A 200 -10.43 -9.34 -7.57
C ALA A 200 -11.60 -9.59 -6.61
N LEU A 201 -12.84 -9.58 -7.11
CA LEU A 201 -14.01 -9.81 -6.28
C LEU A 201 -14.12 -11.28 -5.87
N VAL A 202 -13.86 -12.20 -6.79
CA VAL A 202 -13.82 -13.64 -6.51
C VAL A 202 -12.78 -13.95 -5.42
N ILE A 203 -11.55 -13.46 -5.58
CA ILE A 203 -10.46 -13.63 -4.59
C ILE A 203 -10.85 -13.01 -3.24
N SER A 204 -11.42 -11.79 -3.25
CA SER A 204 -11.91 -11.13 -2.04
C SER A 204 -12.97 -11.95 -1.30
N MET A 205 -13.88 -12.61 -2.05
CA MET A 205 -14.89 -13.49 -1.48
C MET A 205 -14.28 -14.75 -0.86
N GLU A 206 -13.23 -15.31 -1.45
CA GLU A 206 -12.50 -16.48 -0.92
C GLU A 206 -11.73 -16.16 0.36
N HIS A 207 -11.07 -15.00 0.42
CA HIS A 207 -10.48 -14.52 1.67
C HIS A 207 -11.55 -14.26 2.74
N SER A 208 -12.70 -13.71 2.34
CA SER A 208 -13.84 -13.51 3.25
C SER A 208 -14.41 -14.83 3.77
N GLU A 209 -14.40 -15.90 2.97
CA GLU A 209 -14.78 -17.25 3.39
C GLU A 209 -13.80 -17.82 4.41
N THR A 210 -12.51 -17.76 4.09
CA THR A 210 -11.43 -18.20 4.97
C THR A 210 -11.53 -17.52 6.35
N TYR A 211 -11.81 -16.21 6.35
CA TYR A 211 -12.09 -15.44 7.56
C TYR A 211 -13.39 -15.91 8.25
N TYR A 212 -14.47 -16.13 7.52
CA TYR A 212 -15.74 -16.61 8.09
C TYR A 212 -15.60 -17.96 8.79
N ASP A 213 -14.80 -18.86 8.22
CA ASP A 213 -14.56 -20.20 8.73
C ASP A 213 -13.50 -20.28 9.84
N LEU A 214 -13.04 -19.12 10.31
CA LEU A 214 -12.06 -19.00 11.39
C LEU A 214 -10.75 -19.73 11.09
N VAL A 215 -10.41 -19.84 9.79
CA VAL A 215 -9.12 -20.35 9.34
C VAL A 215 -8.04 -19.36 9.77
N ASN A 216 -6.93 -19.87 10.29
CA ASN A 216 -5.83 -19.07 10.86
C ASN A 216 -6.30 -18.12 11.99
N ALA A 217 -7.35 -18.49 12.72
CA ALA A 217 -7.75 -17.79 13.93
C ALA A 217 -7.16 -18.46 15.18
N VAL A 218 -7.08 -17.70 16.27
CA VAL A 218 -6.62 -18.17 17.59
C VAL A 218 -7.47 -17.52 18.69
N THR A 219 -7.49 -18.13 19.87
CA THR A 219 -8.13 -17.57 21.06
C THR A 219 -7.11 -16.77 21.88
N PHE A 220 -7.22 -15.44 21.85
CA PHE A 220 -6.39 -14.53 22.65
C PHE A 220 -7.19 -13.87 23.76
N CYS A 221 -6.53 -13.56 24.90
CA CYS A 221 -7.13 -12.66 25.88
C CYS A 221 -7.17 -11.22 25.34
N LYS A 222 -8.03 -10.38 25.92
CA LYS A 222 -8.17 -8.95 25.56
C LYS A 222 -6.83 -8.22 25.36
N THR A 223 -5.87 -8.47 26.26
CA THR A 223 -4.56 -7.82 26.22
C THR A 223 -3.74 -8.30 25.04
N CYS A 224 -3.59 -9.62 24.83
CA CYS A 224 -2.82 -10.18 23.72
C CYS A 224 -3.38 -9.75 22.36
N ALA A 225 -4.72 -9.82 22.20
CA ALA A 225 -5.40 -9.34 21.00
C ALA A 225 -5.09 -7.85 20.72
N ALA A 226 -5.30 -6.98 21.72
CA ALA A 226 -5.05 -5.56 21.58
C ALA A 226 -3.57 -5.21 21.31
N THR A 227 -2.64 -5.95 21.91
CA THR A 227 -1.19 -5.76 21.69
C THR A 227 -0.80 -6.15 20.26
N MET A 228 -1.37 -7.22 19.72
CA MET A 228 -1.17 -7.61 18.32
C MET A 228 -1.74 -6.53 17.39
N ASP A 229 -3.01 -6.17 17.55
CA ASP A 229 -3.71 -5.24 16.65
C ASP A 229 -3.14 -3.80 16.65
N ARG A 230 -2.68 -3.30 17.81
CA ARG A 230 -2.28 -1.89 17.96
C ARG A 230 -0.79 -1.65 17.88
N ALA A 231 0.01 -2.65 18.26
CA ALA A 231 1.46 -2.49 18.36
C ALA A 231 2.24 -3.44 17.46
N ASN A 232 1.55 -4.31 16.69
CA ASN A 232 2.17 -5.38 15.92
C ASN A 232 3.11 -6.24 16.77
N ARG A 233 2.70 -6.55 18.00
CA ARG A 233 3.53 -7.26 18.97
C ARG A 233 2.94 -8.59 19.40
N LEU A 234 3.78 -9.61 19.45
CA LEU A 234 3.48 -10.91 20.05
C LEU A 234 4.34 -11.13 21.29
N LEU A 235 3.85 -11.97 22.21
CA LEU A 235 4.62 -12.40 23.38
C LEU A 235 5.70 -13.37 22.90
N CYS A 236 6.93 -13.18 23.36
CA CYS A 236 8.04 -14.08 23.04
C CYS A 236 7.72 -15.49 23.50
N TYR A 237 7.90 -16.46 22.61
CA TYR A 237 7.54 -17.83 22.90
C TYR A 237 8.53 -18.51 23.84
N SER A 238 9.82 -18.13 23.81
CA SER A 238 10.85 -18.69 24.68
C SER A 238 10.68 -18.23 26.14
N CYS A 239 10.61 -16.92 26.41
CA CYS A 239 10.55 -16.41 27.78
C CYS A 239 9.13 -16.21 28.33
N LYS A 240 8.09 -16.11 27.49
CA LYS A 240 6.71 -15.80 27.89
C LYS A 240 6.52 -14.49 28.68
N GLU A 241 7.50 -13.60 28.67
CA GLU A 241 7.46 -12.33 29.42
C GLU A 241 7.52 -11.11 28.51
N ASN A 242 8.49 -11.10 27.59
CA ASN A 242 8.77 -9.95 26.74
C ASN A 242 7.98 -9.99 25.44
N TYR A 243 7.53 -8.82 24.96
CA TYR A 243 6.91 -8.67 23.65
C TYR A 243 7.93 -8.23 22.59
N PHE A 244 7.69 -8.58 21.33
CA PHE A 244 8.54 -8.21 20.20
C PHE A 244 7.69 -7.84 18.98
N ASP A 245 8.20 -6.97 18.10
CA ASP A 245 7.53 -6.66 16.83
C ASP A 245 7.67 -7.87 15.89
N TYR A 246 6.57 -8.55 15.63
CA TYR A 246 6.56 -9.81 14.88
C TYR A 246 6.80 -9.63 13.38
N ARG A 247 6.76 -8.39 12.88
CA ARG A 247 7.05 -8.09 11.46
C ARG A 247 8.53 -7.97 11.18
N LEU A 248 9.31 -7.70 12.23
CA LEU A 248 10.75 -7.42 12.13
C LEU A 248 11.61 -8.53 12.73
N TYR A 249 11.11 -9.19 13.77
CA TYR A 249 11.89 -10.15 14.55
C TYR A 249 11.10 -11.43 14.79
N SER A 250 11.81 -12.53 15.05
CA SER A 250 11.21 -13.83 15.40
C SER A 250 11.06 -14.05 16.91
N VAL A 251 11.86 -13.33 17.71
CA VAL A 251 11.97 -13.43 19.17
C VAL A 251 12.17 -12.04 19.80
N CYS A 252 12.07 -11.92 21.13
CA CYS A 252 12.42 -10.67 21.81
C CYS A 252 13.94 -10.45 21.86
N TYR A 253 14.33 -9.19 22.06
CA TYR A 253 15.73 -8.78 22.12
C TYR A 253 16.53 -9.55 23.18
N GLN A 254 15.97 -9.75 24.38
CA GLN A 254 16.66 -10.47 25.46
C GLN A 254 16.93 -11.93 25.08
N CYS A 255 15.92 -12.64 24.59
CA CYS A 255 16.07 -14.02 24.12
C CYS A 255 17.05 -14.11 22.95
N HIS A 256 17.06 -13.12 22.05
CA HIS A 256 18.03 -13.07 20.96
C HIS A 256 19.47 -12.98 21.46
N LEU A 257 19.74 -12.14 22.47
CA LEU A 257 21.08 -12.04 23.09
C LEU A 257 21.50 -13.33 23.79
N GLU A 258 20.55 -14.08 24.33
CA GLU A 258 20.77 -15.39 24.97
C GLU A 258 20.94 -16.53 23.96
N GLY A 259 20.90 -16.24 22.66
CA GLY A 259 21.05 -17.24 21.60
C GLY A 259 19.79 -18.07 21.34
N ASN A 260 18.64 -17.69 21.91
CA ASN A 260 17.37 -18.36 21.63
C ASN A 260 16.86 -17.99 20.23
N SER A 261 16.38 -19.00 19.50
CA SER A 261 15.86 -18.87 18.13
C SER A 261 14.43 -19.37 17.98
N GLU A 262 13.77 -19.74 19.07
CA GLU A 262 12.43 -20.32 19.03
C GLU A 262 11.38 -19.26 18.65
N CYS A 263 10.99 -19.29 17.38
CA CYS A 263 9.99 -18.38 16.83
C CYS A 263 8.63 -18.55 17.51
N ASN A 264 7.91 -17.44 17.69
CA ASN A 264 6.49 -17.55 18.04
C ASN A 264 5.72 -18.26 16.90
N PRO A 265 4.96 -19.33 17.18
CA PRO A 265 4.28 -20.12 16.16
C PRO A 265 3.20 -19.33 15.40
N PHE A 266 2.70 -18.23 15.99
CA PHE A 266 1.74 -17.35 15.33
C PHE A 266 2.42 -16.36 14.38
N ALA A 267 3.68 -15.96 14.65
CA ALA A 267 4.38 -14.95 13.85
C ALA A 267 4.55 -15.38 12.38
N SER A 268 4.89 -16.65 12.15
CA SER A 268 5.04 -17.19 10.79
C SER A 268 3.75 -17.20 9.99
N ILE A 269 2.61 -17.42 10.66
CA ILE A 269 1.27 -17.41 10.03
C ILE A 269 0.90 -15.98 9.65
N VAL A 270 1.10 -15.01 10.56
CA VAL A 270 0.83 -13.60 10.28
C VAL A 270 1.69 -13.11 9.12
N TYR A 271 2.99 -13.40 9.16
CA TYR A 271 3.93 -12.98 8.11
C TYR A 271 3.61 -13.62 6.75
N ARG A 272 3.32 -14.92 6.71
CA ARG A 272 2.92 -15.62 5.46
C ARG A 272 1.58 -15.10 4.93
N GLY A 273 0.64 -14.78 5.81
CA GLY A 273 -0.63 -14.17 5.42
C GLY A 273 -0.44 -12.81 4.78
N GLU A 274 0.39 -11.94 5.38
CA GLU A 274 0.72 -10.62 4.82
C GLU A 274 1.46 -10.73 3.47
N TYR A 275 2.37 -11.70 3.32
CA TYR A 275 3.13 -11.91 2.08
C TYR A 275 2.27 -12.52 0.96
N PHE A 276 1.43 -13.52 1.27
CA PHE A 276 0.52 -14.15 0.30
C PHE A 276 -0.55 -13.15 -0.19
N ASN A 277 -1.01 -12.27 0.70
CA ASN A 277 -1.90 -11.16 0.38
C ASN A 277 -1.25 -10.08 -0.50
N GLN A 278 0.09 -9.95 -0.49
CA GLN A 278 0.82 -8.95 -1.27
C GLN A 278 1.31 -9.47 -2.63
N PHE A 279 1.67 -10.76 -2.72
CA PHE A 279 2.36 -11.31 -3.90
C PHE A 279 1.63 -12.46 -4.61
N GLY A 280 0.40 -12.78 -4.21
CA GLY A 280 -0.54 -13.59 -5.00
C GLY A 280 -0.08 -15.01 -5.28
N GLY A 281 -0.43 -15.97 -4.42
CA GLY A 281 -0.49 -17.37 -4.84
C GLY A 281 -1.79 -17.62 -5.59
N ILE A 282 -1.80 -17.35 -6.89
CA ILE A 282 -2.80 -17.88 -7.82
C ILE A 282 -2.02 -18.74 -8.80
N ASP A 283 -2.24 -20.04 -8.72
CA ASP A 283 -1.72 -21.00 -9.69
C ASP A 283 -2.40 -20.71 -11.04
N GLU A 284 -1.61 -20.42 -12.08
CA GLU A 284 -2.09 -20.00 -13.41
C GLU A 284 -3.01 -21.04 -14.09
N GLY A 285 -3.10 -22.26 -13.53
CA GLY A 285 -3.93 -23.36 -14.02
C GLY A 285 -5.43 -23.29 -13.68
N GLN A 286 -5.92 -22.27 -12.98
CA GLN A 286 -7.36 -22.14 -12.65
C GLN A 286 -8.13 -21.10 -13.48
N LEU A 287 -7.48 -20.46 -14.46
CA LEU A 287 -8.10 -19.44 -15.32
C LEU A 287 -8.16 -19.83 -16.81
N SER A 288 -8.05 -21.13 -17.12
CA SER A 288 -8.33 -21.68 -18.46
C SER A 288 -9.76 -22.21 -18.56
#